data_AF-A0A7C5C5F2-F1
#
_entry.id   AF-A0A7C5C5F2-F1
#
_cell.length_a   1.000
_cell.length_b   1.000
_cell.length_c   1.000
_cell.angle_alpha   90.00
_cell.angle_beta   90.00
_cell.angle_gamma   90.00
#
_symmetry.space_group_name_H-M   'P 1'
#
loop_
_entity.id
_entity.type
_entity.pdbx_description
1 polymer ?
#
loop_
_entity_poly.entity_id
_entity_poly.type
_entity_poly.pdbx_seq_one_letter_code
_entity_poly.pdbx_strand_id
1 'polypeptide(L)'
;MTENLVTDTTFDEFDLPEPVRQGLQEAGFTHCTPIQAETLPVALSGRDVAGQAQTGTGKTAAFLVALFTRLLTEPAHPKRRATQPRALVVAPTREL
;
A
#
# COMPACT_ATOMS: atom_id res chain seq x y z
N MET A 1 17.74 22.94 -1.12
CA MET A 1 18.01 21.76 -0.28
C MET A 1 17.22 20.63 -0.90
N THR A 2 17.88 19.68 -1.55
CA THR A 2 17.23 18.51 -2.13
C THR A 2 16.85 17.62 -0.96
N GLU A 3 15.60 17.70 -0.50
CA GLU A 3 15.10 16.83 0.55
C GLU A 3 15.17 15.38 0.04
N ASN A 4 15.71 14.48 0.87
CA ASN A 4 15.69 13.06 0.60
C ASN A 4 14.21 12.63 0.55
N LEU A 5 13.73 12.22 -0.63
CA LEU A 5 12.32 11.87 -0.86
C LEU A 5 11.92 10.53 -0.20
N VAL A 6 12.91 9.80 0.31
CA VAL A 6 12.78 8.48 0.92
C VAL A 6 13.46 8.44 2.29
N THR A 7 12.95 7.58 3.16
CA THR A 7 13.46 7.29 4.50
C THR A 7 14.41 6.09 4.48
N ASP A 8 15.06 5.78 5.61
CA ASP A 8 15.87 4.56 5.74
C ASP A 8 15.01 3.29 5.88
N THR A 9 13.70 3.43 6.15
CA THR A 9 12.77 2.30 6.24
C THR A 9 12.56 1.67 4.87
N THR A 10 12.91 0.40 4.74
CA THR A 10 12.74 -0.38 3.52
C THR A 10 11.41 -1.12 3.49
N PHE A 11 10.90 -1.44 2.31
CA PHE A 11 9.71 -2.30 2.20
C PHE A 11 9.94 -3.72 2.73
N ASP A 12 11.19 -4.18 2.73
CA ASP A 12 11.57 -5.53 3.18
C ASP A 12 11.49 -5.70 4.70
N GLU A 13 11.41 -4.60 5.47
CA GLU A 13 11.18 -4.61 6.92
C GLU A 13 9.76 -5.02 7.31
N PHE A 14 8.81 -4.99 6.36
CA PHE A 14 7.44 -5.41 6.58
C PHE A 14 7.23 -6.88 6.20
N ASP A 15 6.33 -7.56 6.92
CA ASP A 15 5.89 -8.91 6.59
C ASP A 15 4.90 -8.88 5.41
N LEU A 16 5.44 -8.71 4.21
CA LEU A 16 4.68 -8.65 2.96
C LEU A 16 4.65 -10.02 2.28
N PRO A 17 3.49 -10.44 1.73
CA PRO A 17 3.41 -11.63 0.89
C PRO A 17 4.37 -11.54 -0.30
N GLU A 18 4.96 -12.67 -0.68
CA GLU A 18 5.96 -12.74 -1.75
C GLU A 18 5.54 -12.04 -3.06
N PRO A 19 4.29 -12.20 -3.56
CA PRO A 19 3.87 -11.48 -4.78
C PRO A 19 3.89 -9.95 -4.63
N VAL A 20 3.66 -9.42 -3.43
CA VAL A 20 3.72 -7.98 -3.16
C VAL A 20 5.16 -7.50 -3.14
N ARG A 21 6.07 -8.26 -2.50
CA ARG A 21 7.50 -7.96 -2.47
C ARG A 21 8.10 -7.94 -3.88
N GLN A 22 7.78 -8.95 -4.70
CA GLN A 22 8.21 -9.02 -6.10
C GLN A 22 7.69 -7.83 -6.90
N GLY A 23 6.40 -7.50 -6.79
CA GLY A 23 5.82 -6.35 -7.48
C GLY A 23 6.45 -5.02 -7.08
N LEU A 24 6.84 -4.85 -5.81
CA LEU A 24 7.57 -3.66 -5.34
C LEU A 24 8.97 -3.59 -5.96
N GLN A 25 9.71 -4.71 -5.98
CA GLN A 25 11.04 -4.78 -6.58
C GLN A 25 11.01 -4.48 -8.09
N GLU A 26 10.08 -5.09 -8.82
CA GLU A 26 9.90 -4.85 -10.27
C GLU A 26 9.53 -3.40 -10.59
N ALA A 27 8.74 -2.77 -9.73
CA ALA A 27 8.38 -1.36 -9.85
C ALA A 27 9.48 -0.40 -9.33
N GLY A 28 10.59 -0.91 -8.81
CA GLY A 28 11.72 -0.12 -8.32
C GLY A 28 11.53 0.51 -6.94
N PHE A 29 10.56 0.05 -6.15
CA PHE A 29 10.37 0.50 -4.77
C PHE A 29 11.30 -0.27 -3.82
N THR A 30 12.21 0.45 -3.17
CA THR A 30 13.15 -0.12 -2.18
C THR A 30 12.93 0.51 -0.81
N HIS A 31 12.99 1.83 -0.75
CA HIS A 31 12.81 2.63 0.46
C HIS A 31 11.45 3.31 0.47
N CYS A 32 10.87 3.41 1.66
CA CYS A 32 9.60 4.07 1.88
C CYS A 32 9.77 5.59 1.85
N THR A 33 8.80 6.30 1.27
CA THR A 33 8.61 7.73 1.55
C THR A 33 8.11 7.91 3.00
N PRO A 34 8.20 9.12 3.59
CA PRO A 34 7.75 9.34 4.97
C PRO A 34 6.29 8.90 5.21
N ILE A 35 5.39 9.24 4.29
CA ILE A 35 3.97 8.83 4.41
C ILE A 35 3.79 7.32 4.33
N GLN A 36 4.63 6.59 3.57
CA GLN A 36 4.59 5.13 3.51
C GLN A 36 5.12 4.51 4.82
N ALA A 37 6.27 4.98 5.31
CA ALA A 37 6.89 4.49 6.53
C ALA A 37 5.98 4.69 7.75
N GLU A 38 5.27 5.82 7.83
CA GLU A 38 4.35 6.12 8.93
C GLU A 38 3.04 5.31 8.85
N THR A 39 2.50 5.11 7.65
CA THR A 39 1.16 4.53 7.47
C THR A 39 1.16 3.00 7.33
N LEU A 40 2.19 2.39 6.73
CA LEU A 40 2.24 0.96 6.50
C LEU A 40 2.16 0.11 7.77
N PRO A 41 2.88 0.41 8.88
CA PRO A 41 2.74 -0.35 10.13
C PRO A 41 1.29 -0.37 10.65
N VAL A 42 0.57 0.73 10.50
CA VAL A 42 -0.82 0.86 10.96
C VAL A 42 -1.77 0.14 10.01
N ALA A 43 -1.65 0.38 8.71
CA ALA A 43 -2.53 -0.22 7.70
C ALA A 43 -2.37 -1.75 7.62
N LEU A 44 -1.13 -2.26 7.67
CA LEU A 44 -0.85 -3.70 7.65
C LEU A 44 -1.36 -4.41 8.91
N SER A 45 -1.48 -3.69 10.04
CA SER A 45 -2.12 -4.22 11.25
C SER A 45 -3.66 -4.33 11.15
N GLY A 46 -4.24 -3.96 10.00
CA GLY A 46 -5.69 -4.00 9.77
C GLY A 46 -6.47 -2.86 10.43
N ARG A 47 -5.79 -1.76 10.78
CA ARG A 47 -6.41 -0.56 11.37
C ARG A 47 -6.68 0.50 10.29
N ASP A 48 -7.71 1.31 10.52
CA ASP A 48 -8.03 2.45 9.67
C ASP A 48 -6.93 3.52 9.75
N VAL A 49 -6.63 4.14 8.62
CA VAL A 49 -5.59 5.16 8.49
C VAL A 49 -6.14 6.37 7.76
N ALA A 50 -5.95 7.55 8.37
CA ALA A 50 -6.10 8.84 7.69
C ALA A 50 -4.71 9.40 7.39
N GLY A 51 -4.33 9.48 6.11
CA GLY A 51 -3.04 10.01 5.69
C GLY A 51 -3.19 11.31 4.92
N GLN A 52 -2.48 12.36 5.34
CA GLN A 52 -2.43 13.64 4.64
C GLN A 52 -1.01 13.89 4.13
N ALA A 53 -0.85 13.97 2.81
CA ALA A 53 0.42 14.35 2.18
C ALA A 53 0.16 14.95 0.79
N GLN A 54 1.14 15.69 0.25
CA GLN A 54 1.05 16.27 -1.10
C GLN A 54 1.03 15.18 -2.19
N THR A 55 0.51 15.47 -3.39
CA THR A 55 0.64 14.57 -4.55
C THR A 55 2.12 14.30 -4.86
N GLY A 56 2.43 13.09 -5.33
CA GLY A 56 3.80 12.68 -5.62
C GLY A 56 4.57 12.09 -4.42
N THR A 57 3.97 12.03 -3.23
CA THR A 57 4.64 11.50 -2.02
C THR A 57 4.47 9.99 -1.82
N GLY A 58 3.89 9.26 -2.77
CA GLY A 58 3.79 7.79 -2.68
C GLY A 58 2.60 7.23 -1.89
N LYS A 59 1.59 8.05 -1.57
CA LYS A 59 0.33 7.61 -0.91
C LYS A 59 -0.34 6.42 -1.61
N THR A 60 -0.32 6.41 -2.94
CA THR A 60 -0.94 5.35 -3.74
C THR A 60 -0.32 3.99 -3.46
N ALA A 61 1.02 3.91 -3.46
CA ALA A 61 1.71 2.68 -3.10
C ALA A 61 1.42 2.28 -1.65
N ALA A 62 1.33 3.23 -0.71
CA ALA A 62 1.04 2.93 0.70
C ALA A 62 -0.28 2.14 0.87
N PHE A 63 -1.39 2.65 0.31
CA PHE A 63 -2.68 1.95 0.47
C PHE A 63 -2.77 0.70 -0.40
N LEU A 64 -2.13 0.65 -1.58
CA LEU A 64 -2.14 -0.54 -2.44
C LEU A 64 -1.35 -1.70 -1.84
N VAL A 65 -0.20 -1.44 -1.23
CA VAL A 65 0.60 -2.47 -0.54
C VAL A 65 -0.19 -3.09 0.61
N ALA A 66 -0.82 -2.26 1.44
CA ALA A 66 -1.67 -2.75 2.52
C ALA A 66 -2.89 -3.53 2.00
N LEU A 67 -3.55 -3.03 0.94
CA LEU A 67 -4.72 -3.66 0.32
C LEU A 67 -4.38 -5.01 -0.32
N PHE A 68 -3.31 -5.10 -1.10
CA PHE A 68 -2.89 -6.37 -1.70
C PHE A 68 -2.46 -7.38 -0.65
N THR A 69 -1.71 -6.94 0.36
CA THR A 69 -1.33 -7.79 1.49
C THR A 69 -2.56 -8.40 2.14
N ARG A 70 -3.56 -7.57 2.49
CA ARG A 70 -4.81 -8.03 3.09
C ARG A 70 -5.59 -8.98 2.18
N LEU A 71 -5.65 -8.71 0.87
CA LEU A 71 -6.37 -9.58 -0.07
C LEU A 71 -5.74 -10.96 -0.24
N LEU A 72 -4.41 -11.05 -0.09
CA LEU A 72 -3.64 -12.30 -0.20
C LEU A 72 -3.60 -13.09 1.10
N THR A 73 -3.57 -12.43 2.26
CA THR A 73 -3.50 -13.10 3.57
C THR A 73 -4.87 -13.43 4.15
N GLU A 74 -5.91 -12.65 3.82
CA GLU A 74 -7.28 -12.93 4.24
C GLU A 74 -8.03 -13.60 3.08
N PRO A 75 -8.55 -14.83 3.23
CA PRO A 75 -9.34 -15.45 2.18
C PRO A 75 -10.67 -14.72 1.99
N ALA A 76 -11.17 -14.73 0.75
CA ALA A 76 -12.51 -14.23 0.47
C ALA A 76 -13.57 -15.05 1.22
N HIS A 77 -14.69 -14.41 1.58
CA HIS A 77 -15.82 -15.14 2.16
C HIS A 77 -16.26 -16.29 1.23
N PRO A 78 -16.51 -17.51 1.71
CA PRO A 78 -16.78 -18.68 0.86
C PRO A 78 -17.97 -18.52 -0.10
N LYS A 79 -18.96 -17.70 0.27
CA LYS A 79 -20.16 -17.42 -0.54
C LYS A 79 -20.00 -16.21 -1.47
N ARG A 80 -18.81 -15.61 -1.56
CA ARG A 80 -18.55 -14.44 -2.40
C ARG A 80 -18.74 -14.81 -3.86
N ARG A 81 -19.51 -13.99 -4.59
CA ARG A 81 -19.65 -14.08 -6.05
C ARG A 81 -18.57 -13.25 -6.74
N ALA A 82 -18.23 -13.60 -7.99
CA ALA A 82 -17.26 -12.84 -8.79
C ALA A 82 -17.63 -11.34 -8.91
N THR A 83 -18.92 -11.01 -8.92
CA THR A 83 -19.45 -9.64 -9.00
C THR A 83 -19.38 -8.84 -7.69
N GLN A 84 -18.89 -9.42 -6.59
CA GLN A 84 -18.79 -8.74 -5.31
C GLN A 84 -17.33 -8.31 -5.06
N PRO A 85 -16.94 -7.06 -5.30
CA PRO A 85 -15.56 -6.62 -5.07
C PRO A 85 -15.17 -6.76 -3.59
N ARG A 86 -13.88 -7.03 -3.32
CA ARG A 86 -13.34 -7.12 -1.95
C ARG A 86 -12.70 -5.81 -1.48
N ALA A 87 -12.46 -4.89 -2.40
CA ALA A 87 -11.88 -3.59 -2.14
C ALA A 87 -12.46 -2.58 -3.13
N LEU A 88 -12.58 -1.32 -2.70
CA LEU A 88 -13.03 -0.20 -3.50
C LEU A 88 -12.06 0.97 -3.26
N VAL A 89 -11.45 1.46 -4.33
CA VAL A 89 -10.65 2.69 -4.32
C VAL A 89 -11.47 3.73 -5.08
N VAL A 90 -11.72 4.87 -4.45
CA VAL A 90 -12.51 5.96 -5.04
C VAL A 90 -11.56 7.09 -5.42
N ALA A 91 -11.53 7.43 -6.70
CA ALA A 91 -10.80 8.58 -7.23
C ALA A 91 -11.78 9.67 -7.68
N PRO A 92 -11.42 10.96 -7.57
CA PRO A 92 -12.32 12.06 -7.90
C PRO A 92 -12.41 12.34 -9.40
N THR A 93 -11.45 11.90 -10.20
CA THR A 93 -11.42 12.09 -11.67
C THR A 93 -11.07 10.79 -12.38
N ARG A 94 -11.20 10.77 -13.72
CA ARG A 94 -10.93 9.57 -14.54
C ARG A 94 -9.45 9.32 -14.79
N GLU A 95 -8.65 10.37 -14.69
CA GLU A 95 -7.23 10.41 -15.04
C GLU A 95 -6.31 10.12 -13.84
N LEU A 96 -6.88 9.85 -12.66
CA LEU A 96 -6.19 9.63 -11.38
C LEU A 96 -6.00 8.16 -11.04
#